data_AF-A0AA37TLQ1-F1
#
_entry.id   AF-A0AA37TLQ1-F1
#
_cell.length_a   1.000
_cell.length_b   1.000
_cell.length_c   1.000
_cell.angle_alpha   90.00
_cell.angle_beta   90.00
_cell.angle_gamma   90.00
#
_symmetry.space_group_name_H-M   'P 1'
#
loop_
_entity.id
_entity.type
_entity.pdbx_description
1 polymer ?
#
loop_
_entity_poly.entity_id
_entity_poly.type
_entity_poly.pdbx_seq_one_letter_code
_entity_poly.pdbx_strand_id
1 'polypeptide(L)'
;MAGIPLDVISDICNQVGQWQHAFLSETSLKRYRRACAWTMSEVAKAAAGGATAAVDEAFQDPTPWMRRAFKYMRALNKGSDEVDADVFVLPSQSIVMKYSMGDGPNVRRPGDVGLAKDTILVPNWKNLQLTQGINRNSYGNLPGGVAARLAREALGQLAKHRAPGRWGVYKGELDVGGSRVMGYIARPPRGYAPIGKNGREIVVNLGRPRALLVAIQQATYKPVMQPFYDKAMRKAVERIPAQMGGELRDAIEYRAANGGMRRLGAA
;
A
#
# COMPACT_ATOMS: atom_id res chain seq x y z
N MET A 1 5.77 -15.55 -5.83
CA MET A 1 4.79 -14.58 -6.39
C MET A 1 5.58 -13.47 -7.03
N ALA A 2 5.67 -13.48 -8.36
CA ALA A 2 6.24 -12.37 -9.11
C ALA A 2 5.27 -11.19 -8.96
N GLY A 3 5.73 -10.06 -8.41
CA GLY A 3 4.96 -8.83 -8.48
C GLY A 3 4.73 -8.52 -9.95
N ILE A 4 3.51 -8.12 -10.32
CA ILE A 4 3.24 -7.59 -11.66
C ILE A 4 4.12 -6.33 -11.76
N PRO A 5 5.17 -6.30 -12.60
CA PRO A 5 5.91 -5.08 -12.83
C PRO A 5 4.96 -4.14 -13.56
N LEU A 6 4.50 -3.10 -12.87
CA LEU A 6 3.92 -1.94 -13.51
C LEU A 6 5.11 -1.12 -14.02
N ASP A 7 5.67 -1.56 -15.15
CA ASP A 7 6.68 -0.79 -15.88
C ASP A 7 5.95 0.35 -16.58
N VAL A 8 5.77 1.47 -15.87
CA VAL A 8 5.46 2.74 -16.50
C VAL A 8 6.74 3.21 -17.17
N ILE A 9 7.03 2.67 -18.35
CA ILE A 9 8.08 3.19 -19.23
C ILE A 9 7.53 4.50 -19.78
N SER A 10 7.79 5.59 -19.07
CA SER A 10 7.66 6.90 -19.70
C SER A 10 8.85 7.02 -20.65
N ASP A 11 8.63 6.76 -21.93
CA ASP A 11 9.64 7.03 -22.95
C ASP A 11 9.85 8.55 -23.05
N ILE A 12 10.85 9.01 -22.31
CA ILE A 12 11.31 10.39 -22.26
C ILE A 12 12.50 10.62 -23.18
N CYS A 13 12.86 9.64 -24.02
CA CYS A 13 13.97 9.74 -24.97
C CYS A 13 13.78 10.92 -25.92
N ASN A 14 12.54 11.21 -26.33
CA ASN A 14 12.26 12.38 -27.17
C ASN A 14 12.51 13.70 -26.44
N GLN A 15 12.09 13.82 -25.17
CA GLN A 15 12.26 15.06 -24.40
C GLN A 15 13.73 15.36 -24.12
N VAL A 16 14.52 14.32 -23.84
CA VAL A 16 15.96 14.46 -23.56
C VAL A 16 16.77 14.51 -24.86
N GLY A 17 16.34 13.81 -25.91
CA GLY A 17 16.94 13.82 -27.25
C GLY A 17 16.91 15.20 -27.89
N GLN A 18 15.86 15.99 -27.65
CA GLN A 18 15.77 17.38 -28.12
C GLN A 18 16.93 18.27 -27.63
N TRP A 19 17.55 17.95 -26.50
CA TRP A 19 18.69 18.70 -25.96
C TRP A 19 20.03 18.27 -26.56
N GLN A 20 20.10 17.15 -27.28
CA GLN A 20 21.36 16.61 -27.79
C GLN A 20 22.09 17.61 -28.68
N HIS A 21 21.38 18.23 -29.63
CA HIS A 21 21.96 19.23 -30.52
C HIS A 21 22.54 20.43 -29.75
N ALA A 22 21.81 20.95 -28.76
CA ALA A 22 22.26 22.08 -27.94
C ALA A 22 23.51 21.75 -27.11
N PHE A 23 23.58 20.55 -26.52
CA PHE A 23 24.79 20.14 -25.80
C PHE A 23 25.98 19.90 -26.75
N LEU A 24 25.75 19.36 -27.95
CA LEU A 24 26.82 19.13 -28.92
C LEU A 24 27.34 20.44 -29.52
N SER A 25 26.50 21.46 -29.73
CA SER A 25 26.92 22.78 -30.22
C SER A 25 27.71 23.55 -29.16
N GLU A 26 27.27 23.51 -27.90
CA GLU A 26 27.84 24.34 -26.83
C GLU A 26 28.94 23.65 -26.01
N THR A 27 28.91 22.32 -25.92
CA THR A 27 29.75 21.56 -24.98
C THR A 27 30.34 20.28 -25.58
N SER A 28 29.83 19.10 -25.22
CA SER A 28 30.30 17.79 -25.68
C SER A 28 29.26 16.70 -25.42
N LEU A 29 29.36 15.60 -26.17
CA LEU A 29 28.53 14.39 -25.97
C LEU A 29 28.65 13.82 -24.55
N LYS A 30 29.85 13.88 -23.96
CA LYS A 30 30.10 13.38 -22.59
C LYS A 30 29.32 14.20 -21.55
N ARG A 31 29.22 15.51 -21.74
CA ARG A 31 28.42 16.39 -20.86
C ARG A 31 26.93 16.13 -21.03
N TYR A 32 26.47 15.97 -22.27
CA TYR A 32 25.08 15.57 -22.56
C TYR A 32 24.69 14.28 -21.84
N ARG A 33 25.46 13.19 -21.99
CA ARG A 33 25.17 11.90 -21.34
C ARG A 33 25.11 12.02 -19.80
N ARG A 34 25.99 12.83 -19.21
CA ARG A 34 25.99 13.09 -17.77
C ARG A 34 24.76 13.88 -17.33
N ALA A 35 24.35 14.89 -18.11
CA ALA A 35 23.13 15.65 -17.85
C ALA A 35 21.90 14.73 -17.91
N CYS A 36 21.81 13.86 -18.93
CA CYS A 36 20.75 12.86 -19.04
C CYS A 36 20.68 11.99 -17.77
N ALA A 37 21.81 11.41 -17.36
CA ALA A 37 21.87 10.54 -16.17
C ALA A 37 21.48 11.27 -14.88
N TRP A 38 21.90 12.52 -14.73
CA TRP A 38 21.52 13.35 -13.59
C TRP A 38 20.02 13.67 -13.60
N THR A 39 19.50 14.14 -14.73
CA THR A 39 18.08 14.44 -14.91
C THR A 39 17.21 13.22 -14.64
N MET A 40 17.52 12.05 -15.21
CA MET A 40 16.77 10.82 -14.94
C MET A 40 16.77 10.46 -13.46
N SER A 41 17.92 10.62 -12.78
CA SER A 41 18.03 10.35 -11.34
C SER A 41 17.17 11.30 -10.50
N GLU A 42 17.14 12.59 -10.84
CA GLU A 42 16.33 13.57 -10.10
C GLU A 42 14.83 13.45 -10.42
N VAL A 43 14.46 13.05 -11.65
CA VAL A 43 13.09 12.69 -12.01
C VAL A 43 12.62 11.48 -11.21
N ALA A 44 13.40 10.39 -11.17
CA ALA A 44 13.05 9.18 -10.40
C ALA A 44 12.91 9.48 -8.91
N LYS A 45 13.81 10.29 -8.34
CA LYS A 45 13.72 10.78 -6.95
C LYS A 45 12.46 11.60 -6.71
N ALA A 46 12.14 12.53 -7.61
CA ALA A 46 10.92 13.35 -7.51
C ALA A 46 9.66 12.50 -7.61
N ALA A 47 9.64 11.53 -8.52
CA ALA A 47 8.57 10.56 -8.70
C ALA A 47 8.36 9.70 -7.44
N ALA A 48 9.43 9.15 -6.84
CA ALA A 48 9.32 8.40 -5.59
C ALA A 48 8.79 9.26 -4.42
N GLY A 49 9.23 10.53 -4.33
CA GLY A 49 8.69 11.48 -3.35
C GLY A 49 7.21 11.79 -3.58
N GLY A 50 6.82 12.02 -4.83
CA GLY A 50 5.43 12.27 -5.22
C GLY A 50 4.53 11.05 -5.01
N ALA A 51 5.01 9.84 -5.32
CA ALA A 51 4.30 8.60 -5.04
C ALA A 51 4.10 8.39 -3.52
N THR A 52 5.08 8.78 -2.71
CA THR A 52 4.94 8.77 -1.25
C THR A 52 3.86 9.76 -0.79
N ALA A 53 3.83 10.97 -1.34
CA ALA A 53 2.77 11.95 -1.03
C ALA A 53 1.38 11.47 -1.48
N ALA A 54 1.29 10.77 -2.62
CA ALA A 54 0.05 10.16 -3.08
C ALA A 54 -0.52 9.12 -2.09
N VAL A 55 0.32 8.47 -1.27
CA VAL A 55 -0.17 7.62 -0.16
C VAL A 55 -0.89 8.45 0.89
N ASP A 56 -0.35 9.61 1.26
CA ASP A 56 -0.98 10.50 2.25
C ASP A 56 -2.25 11.16 1.71
N GLU A 57 -2.33 11.43 0.41
CA GLU A 57 -3.54 11.97 -0.23
C GLU A 57 -4.66 10.92 -0.39
N ALA A 58 -4.30 9.67 -0.73
CA ALA A 58 -5.29 8.64 -1.05
C ALA A 58 -5.86 7.91 0.18
N PHE A 59 -5.10 7.80 1.27
CA PHE A 59 -5.49 7.04 2.45
C PHE A 59 -5.79 7.96 3.64
N GLN A 60 -6.88 7.69 4.36
CA GLN A 60 -7.27 8.48 5.54
C GLN A 60 -6.24 8.38 6.68
N ASP A 61 -5.76 7.16 6.98
CA ASP A 61 -4.81 6.88 8.06
C ASP A 61 -3.66 5.98 7.59
N PRO A 62 -2.77 6.45 6.69
CA PRO A 62 -1.71 5.61 6.16
C PRO A 62 -0.70 5.25 7.25
N THR A 63 -0.28 3.98 7.28
CA THR A 63 0.70 3.50 8.25
C THR A 63 2.10 3.99 7.88
N PRO A 64 3.03 4.17 8.85
CA PRO A 64 4.43 4.48 8.55
C PRO A 64 5.10 3.49 7.60
N TRP A 65 4.65 2.22 7.61
CA TRP A 65 5.14 1.18 6.70
C TRP A 65 4.70 1.41 5.25
N MET A 66 3.47 1.88 5.02
CA MET A 66 2.98 2.26 3.68
C MET A 66 3.71 3.48 3.13
N ARG A 67 4.00 4.49 3.97
CA ARG A 67 4.76 5.69 3.56
C ARG A 67 6.18 5.40 3.10
N ARG A 68 6.71 4.22 3.40
CA ARG A 68 8.07 3.79 2.99
C ARG A 68 8.07 2.88 1.76
N ALA A 69 6.92 2.72 1.10
CA ALA A 69 6.73 1.76 0.02
C ALA A 69 7.55 2.07 -1.23
N PHE A 70 7.66 3.35 -1.61
CA PHE A 70 8.34 3.74 -2.85
C PHE A 70 9.81 4.03 -2.62
N LYS A 71 10.63 3.53 -3.53
CA LYS A 71 12.08 3.74 -3.62
C LYS A 71 12.44 4.05 -5.06
N TYR A 72 13.65 4.57 -5.23
CA TYR A 72 14.18 4.85 -6.55
C TYR A 72 15.62 4.36 -6.66
N MET A 73 16.01 4.00 -7.87
CA MET A 73 17.41 3.80 -8.26
C MET A 73 17.83 4.98 -9.12
N ARG A 74 19.04 5.46 -8.88
CA ARG A 74 19.66 6.49 -9.73
C ARG A 74 20.21 5.83 -10.98
N ALA A 75 20.38 6.63 -12.02
CA ALA A 75 21.03 6.18 -13.23
C ALA A 75 22.46 5.75 -12.95
N LEU A 76 22.67 4.44 -13.03
CA LEU A 76 23.96 3.79 -12.83
C LEU A 76 24.53 3.50 -14.21
N ASN A 77 25.20 4.48 -14.83
CA ASN A 77 26.38 4.15 -15.64
C ASN A 77 27.20 5.37 -16.11
N LYS A 78 28.52 5.15 -16.13
CA LYS A 78 29.51 6.01 -16.79
C LYS A 78 29.93 5.46 -18.17
N GLY A 79 29.22 4.47 -18.74
CA GLY A 79 29.70 3.77 -19.95
C GLY A 79 28.68 3.01 -20.80
N SER A 80 27.40 2.90 -20.44
CA SER A 80 26.35 2.41 -21.35
C SER A 80 25.81 3.53 -22.22
N ASP A 81 25.31 3.17 -23.41
CA ASP A 81 24.56 4.10 -24.26
C ASP A 81 23.11 4.29 -23.75
N GLU A 82 22.66 3.42 -22.85
CA GLU A 82 21.37 3.52 -22.16
C GLU A 82 21.53 4.25 -20.81
N VAL A 83 20.57 5.14 -20.53
CA VAL A 83 20.42 5.86 -19.25
C VAL A 83 19.05 5.50 -18.69
N ASP A 84 19.05 4.71 -17.62
CA ASP A 84 17.85 4.23 -16.93
C ASP A 84 17.80 4.77 -15.50
N ALA A 85 16.61 4.98 -14.95
CA ALA A 85 16.44 5.27 -13.54
C ALA A 85 15.06 4.78 -13.12
N ASP A 86 15.00 4.01 -12.04
CA ASP A 86 13.78 3.29 -11.69
C ASP A 86 13.09 3.89 -10.49
N VAL A 87 11.76 3.81 -10.49
CA VAL A 87 10.93 3.97 -9.30
C VAL A 87 10.22 2.65 -9.07
N PHE A 88 10.34 2.11 -7.86
CA PHE A 88 9.80 0.79 -7.54
C PHE A 88 9.13 0.78 -6.18
N VAL A 89 8.21 -0.18 -6.02
CA VAL A 89 7.54 -0.46 -4.75
C VAL A 89 8.23 -1.64 -4.09
N LEU A 90 8.53 -1.51 -2.79
CA LEU A 90 9.11 -2.59 -2.02
C LEU A 90 8.21 -3.86 -2.03
N PRO A 91 8.77 -5.07 -2.15
CA PRO A 91 7.98 -6.31 -2.34
C PRO A 91 6.94 -6.57 -1.25
N SER A 92 7.23 -6.26 0.02
CA SER A 92 6.25 -6.48 1.09
C SER A 92 5.08 -5.50 1.03
N GLN A 93 5.34 -4.26 0.62
CA GLN A 93 4.35 -3.20 0.50
C GLN A 93 3.49 -3.39 -0.74
N SER A 94 4.09 -3.83 -1.86
CA SER A 94 3.37 -4.07 -3.10
C SER A 94 2.25 -5.11 -2.92
N ILE A 95 2.45 -6.12 -2.08
CA ILE A 95 1.43 -7.12 -1.74
C ILE A 95 0.14 -6.47 -1.22
N VAL A 96 0.25 -5.41 -0.41
CA VAL A 96 -0.92 -4.71 0.15
C VAL A 96 -1.42 -3.64 -0.81
N MET A 97 -0.51 -2.91 -1.45
CA MET A 97 -0.81 -1.77 -2.30
C MET A 97 -1.27 -2.14 -3.71
N LYS A 98 -1.13 -3.40 -4.13
CA LYS A 98 -1.59 -3.87 -5.45
C LYS A 98 -3.09 -3.64 -5.69
N TYR A 99 -3.89 -3.55 -4.64
CA TYR A 99 -5.33 -3.29 -4.76
C TYR A 99 -5.68 -1.80 -4.78
N SER A 100 -4.76 -0.93 -4.38
CA SER A 100 -4.95 0.53 -4.38
C SER A 100 -4.53 1.20 -5.69
N MET A 101 -3.85 0.47 -6.57
CA MET A 101 -3.36 0.93 -7.87
C MET A 101 -3.86 0.00 -8.99
N GLY A 102 -3.90 0.46 -10.23
CA GLY A 102 -4.38 -0.25 -11.42
C GLY A 102 -5.48 0.50 -12.17
N ASP A 103 -5.73 0.08 -13.41
CA ASP A 103 -6.65 0.75 -14.36
C ASP A 103 -8.14 0.43 -14.15
N GLY A 104 -8.47 -0.36 -13.12
CA GLY A 104 -9.83 -0.80 -12.87
C GLY A 104 -10.03 -1.42 -11.50
N PRO A 105 -11.26 -1.87 -11.20
CA PRO A 105 -11.56 -2.55 -9.95
C PRO A 105 -10.71 -3.81 -9.80
N ASN A 106 -9.98 -3.89 -8.69
CA ASN A 106 -9.15 -5.05 -8.39
C ASN A 106 -9.94 -6.06 -7.55
N VAL A 107 -9.91 -7.33 -7.96
CA VAL A 107 -10.56 -8.41 -7.21
C VAL A 107 -9.53 -9.10 -6.33
N ARG A 108 -9.74 -9.02 -5.02
CA ARG A 108 -9.01 -9.80 -4.02
C ARG A 108 -9.70 -11.14 -3.83
N ARG A 109 -8.96 -12.23 -4.02
CA ARG A 109 -9.39 -13.58 -3.67
C ARG A 109 -8.80 -14.02 -2.32
N PRO A 110 -9.34 -15.09 -1.70
CA PRO A 110 -8.67 -15.76 -0.59
C PRO A 110 -7.25 -16.21 -0.97
N GLY A 111 -6.32 -16.15 -0.03
CA GLY A 111 -4.90 -16.52 -0.26
C GLY A 111 -4.05 -15.48 -0.98
N ASP A 112 -4.66 -14.41 -1.47
CA ASP A 112 -4.03 -13.41 -2.34
C ASP A 112 -3.14 -12.41 -1.54
N VAL A 113 -3.48 -12.17 -0.25
CA VAL A 113 -2.68 -11.38 0.71
C VAL A 113 -2.98 -11.78 2.16
N GLY A 114 -1.93 -12.05 2.95
CA GLY A 114 -1.99 -12.24 4.41
C GLY A 114 -2.17 -13.70 4.87
N LEU A 115 -2.18 -13.91 6.19
CA LEU A 115 -2.14 -15.23 6.87
C LEU A 115 -3.37 -16.14 6.64
N ALA A 116 -4.47 -15.62 6.09
CA ALA A 116 -5.66 -16.41 5.84
C ALA A 116 -5.65 -16.96 4.40
N LYS A 117 -5.27 -18.22 4.25
CA LYS A 117 -5.16 -18.90 2.94
C LYS A 117 -6.52 -19.13 2.28
N ASP A 118 -7.58 -19.36 3.06
CA ASP A 118 -8.80 -19.97 2.52
C ASP A 118 -10.01 -19.00 2.47
N THR A 119 -10.00 -17.90 3.24
CA THR A 119 -11.13 -16.95 3.29
C THR A 119 -10.69 -15.52 3.64
N ILE A 120 -11.43 -14.52 3.16
CA ILE A 120 -11.28 -13.12 3.60
C ILE A 120 -12.26 -12.88 4.76
N LEU A 121 -11.76 -12.42 5.91
CA LEU A 121 -12.59 -12.14 7.09
C LEU A 121 -12.84 -10.64 7.24
N VAL A 122 -14.11 -10.25 7.26
CA VAL A 122 -14.55 -8.86 7.41
C VAL A 122 -15.11 -8.63 8.82
N PRO A 123 -14.59 -7.65 9.58
CA PRO A 123 -15.06 -7.37 10.94
C PRO A 123 -16.40 -6.65 10.98
N ASN A 124 -17.31 -7.13 11.83
CA ASN A 124 -18.51 -6.42 12.25
C ASN A 124 -18.22 -5.66 13.55
N TRP A 125 -17.85 -4.39 13.41
CA TRP A 125 -17.38 -3.55 14.51
C TRP A 125 -18.38 -3.39 15.65
N LYS A 126 -19.66 -3.21 15.32
CA LYS A 126 -20.73 -3.06 16.31
C LYS A 126 -20.81 -4.31 17.19
N ASN A 127 -20.79 -5.50 16.59
CA ASN A 127 -20.87 -6.75 17.34
C ASN A 127 -19.57 -7.04 18.11
N LEU A 128 -18.41 -6.75 17.53
CA LEU A 128 -17.10 -6.89 18.20
C LEU A 128 -17.01 -6.04 19.47
N GLN A 129 -17.48 -4.78 19.41
CA GLN A 129 -17.52 -3.90 20.56
C GLN A 129 -18.52 -4.40 21.61
N LEU A 130 -19.77 -4.69 21.20
CA LEU A 130 -20.85 -5.09 22.11
C LEU A 130 -20.59 -6.41 22.84
N THR A 131 -19.95 -7.38 22.19
CA THR A 131 -19.83 -8.75 22.74
C THR A 131 -18.44 -9.06 23.26
N GLN A 132 -17.39 -8.46 22.69
CA GLN A 132 -16.00 -8.78 23.00
C GLN A 132 -15.21 -7.59 23.53
N GLY A 133 -15.82 -6.39 23.60
CA GLY A 133 -15.16 -5.15 24.02
C GLY A 133 -14.05 -4.70 23.06
N ILE A 134 -14.10 -5.14 21.80
CA ILE A 134 -13.02 -4.88 20.83
C ILE A 134 -13.38 -3.67 19.97
N ASN A 135 -12.52 -2.66 20.01
CA ASN A 135 -12.58 -1.49 19.14
C ASN A 135 -11.56 -1.57 18.02
N ARG A 136 -11.73 -0.72 17.01
CA ARG A 136 -10.73 -0.48 15.96
C ARG A 136 -9.46 0.08 16.60
N ASN A 137 -8.30 -0.23 16.03
CA ASN A 137 -7.07 0.49 16.37
C ASN A 137 -7.07 1.91 15.76
N SER A 138 -6.03 2.68 16.03
CA SER A 138 -5.85 4.05 15.51
C SER A 138 -5.83 4.15 13.98
N TYR A 139 -5.66 3.02 13.27
CA TYR A 139 -5.65 2.93 11.82
C TYR A 139 -6.94 2.30 11.25
N GLY A 140 -8.01 2.22 12.06
CA GLY A 140 -9.28 1.63 11.64
C GLY A 140 -9.28 0.09 11.50
N ASN A 141 -8.17 -0.56 11.83
CA ASN A 141 -7.95 -2.00 11.63
C ASN A 141 -8.26 -2.83 12.88
N LEU A 142 -8.34 -4.15 12.70
CA LEU A 142 -8.48 -5.09 13.81
C LEU A 142 -7.18 -5.10 14.62
N PRO A 143 -7.22 -4.90 15.96
CA PRO A 143 -6.01 -4.91 16.76
C PRO A 143 -5.23 -6.22 16.63
N GLY A 144 -3.90 -6.11 16.73
CA GLY A 144 -2.99 -7.25 16.61
C GLY A 144 -3.37 -8.39 17.56
N GLY A 145 -3.29 -9.63 17.06
CA GLY A 145 -3.57 -10.83 17.85
C GLY A 145 -5.06 -11.09 18.15
N VAL A 146 -5.98 -10.16 17.86
CA VAL A 146 -7.42 -10.37 18.09
C VAL A 146 -7.96 -11.52 17.24
N ALA A 147 -7.63 -11.58 15.95
CA ALA A 147 -8.09 -12.68 15.10
C ALA A 147 -7.59 -14.04 15.62
N ALA A 148 -6.32 -14.12 16.05
CA ALA A 148 -5.75 -15.33 16.66
C ALA A 148 -6.39 -15.65 18.03
N ARG A 149 -6.73 -14.64 18.83
CA ARG A 149 -7.47 -14.80 20.08
C ARG A 149 -8.86 -15.39 19.83
N LEU A 150 -9.62 -14.82 18.89
CA LEU A 150 -10.95 -15.31 18.50
C LEU A 150 -10.87 -16.74 17.93
N ALA A 151 -9.83 -17.04 17.16
CA ALA A 151 -9.58 -18.40 16.65
C ALA A 151 -9.33 -19.41 17.79
N ARG A 152 -8.46 -19.09 18.74
CA ARG A 152 -8.20 -19.95 19.92
C ARG A 152 -9.44 -20.12 20.80
N GLU A 153 -10.22 -19.06 20.98
CA GLU A 153 -11.47 -19.11 21.74
C GLU A 153 -12.51 -19.99 21.05
N ALA A 154 -12.63 -19.89 19.72
CA ALA A 154 -13.50 -20.76 18.92
C ALA A 154 -13.10 -22.24 19.00
N LEU A 155 -11.81 -22.54 19.13
CA LEU A 155 -11.29 -23.90 19.35
C LEU A 155 -11.48 -24.40 20.78
N GLY A 156 -12.01 -23.58 21.69
CA GLY A 156 -12.15 -23.93 23.12
C GLY A 156 -10.82 -24.01 23.87
N GLN A 157 -9.72 -23.52 23.28
CA GLN A 157 -8.39 -23.55 23.88
C GLN A 157 -8.18 -22.42 24.92
N LEU A 158 -9.05 -21.41 24.92
CA LEU A 158 -9.01 -20.29 25.87
C LEU A 158 -10.02 -20.53 27.01
N ALA A 159 -9.48 -21.01 28.14
CA ALA A 159 -10.03 -21.09 29.50
C ALA A 159 -11.01 -22.24 29.85
N LYS A 160 -10.51 -23.14 30.72
CA LYS A 160 -11.25 -24.09 31.56
C LYS A 160 -12.14 -23.41 32.62
N HIS A 161 -11.93 -22.12 32.90
CA HIS A 161 -12.74 -21.31 33.82
C HIS A 161 -13.57 -20.30 33.03
N ARG A 162 -14.80 -20.69 32.68
CA ARG A 162 -15.78 -19.79 32.07
C ARG A 162 -16.49 -19.01 33.18
N ALA A 163 -16.30 -17.70 33.23
CA ALA A 163 -17.10 -16.83 34.07
C ALA A 163 -18.57 -16.85 33.59
N PRO A 164 -19.55 -17.01 34.48
CA PRO A 164 -20.97 -16.84 34.15
C PRO A 164 -21.22 -15.47 33.51
N GLY A 165 -22.10 -15.39 32.51
CA GLY A 165 -22.47 -14.12 31.87
C GLY A 165 -21.56 -13.63 30.73
N ARG A 166 -20.44 -14.31 30.43
CA ARG A 166 -19.54 -13.90 29.33
C ARG A 166 -19.97 -14.46 27.96
N TRP A 167 -19.85 -13.64 26.92
CA TRP A 167 -19.99 -14.08 25.52
C TRP A 167 -18.85 -15.01 25.14
N GLY A 168 -19.17 -16.19 24.61
CA GLY A 168 -18.18 -17.09 24.00
C GLY A 168 -17.99 -16.81 22.52
N VAL A 169 -17.05 -17.50 21.87
CA VAL A 169 -16.86 -17.44 20.42
C VAL A 169 -16.88 -18.85 19.84
N TYR A 170 -17.43 -19.02 18.64
CA TYR A 170 -17.32 -20.24 17.84
C TYR A 170 -17.19 -19.91 16.36
N LYS A 171 -16.69 -20.85 15.57
CA LYS A 171 -16.66 -20.76 14.10
C LYS A 171 -17.84 -21.54 13.54
N GLY A 172 -18.61 -20.95 12.64
CA GLY A 172 -19.78 -21.61 12.02
C GLY A 172 -20.54 -20.70 11.07
N GLU A 173 -21.71 -21.15 10.63
CA GLU A 173 -22.64 -20.38 9.80
C GLU A 173 -23.61 -19.57 10.66
N LEU A 174 -23.92 -18.35 10.21
CA LEU A 174 -25.01 -17.55 10.75
C LEU A 174 -25.82 -16.97 9.59
N ASP A 175 -27.15 -16.96 9.74
CA ASP A 175 -28.02 -16.21 8.84
C ASP A 175 -27.89 -14.71 9.12
N VAL A 176 -27.47 -13.96 8.10
CA VAL A 176 -27.36 -12.51 8.13
C VAL A 176 -28.15 -11.98 6.93
N GLY A 177 -29.35 -11.47 7.19
CA GLY A 177 -30.18 -10.85 6.14
C GLY A 177 -30.68 -11.83 5.08
N GLY A 178 -30.93 -13.09 5.43
CA GLY A 178 -31.42 -14.13 4.52
C GLY A 178 -30.32 -14.91 3.81
N SER A 179 -29.05 -14.60 4.09
CA SER A 179 -27.88 -15.31 3.55
C SER A 179 -27.12 -15.99 4.68
N ARG A 180 -26.78 -17.27 4.50
CA ARG A 180 -25.89 -17.98 5.42
C ARG A 180 -24.46 -17.57 5.15
N VAL A 181 -23.80 -17.04 6.18
CA VAL A 181 -22.40 -16.63 6.07
C VAL A 181 -21.56 -17.30 7.13
N MET A 182 -20.45 -17.90 6.68
CA MET A 182 -19.44 -18.47 7.56
C MET A 182 -18.70 -17.39 8.31
N GLY A 183 -18.31 -17.64 9.55
CA GLY A 183 -17.57 -16.65 10.31
C GLY A 183 -17.22 -17.06 11.73
N TYR A 184 -16.61 -16.12 12.43
CA TYR A 184 -16.51 -16.15 13.88
C TYR A 184 -17.75 -15.48 14.47
N ILE A 185 -18.44 -16.19 15.35
CA ILE A 185 -19.74 -15.81 15.89
C ILE A 185 -19.65 -15.74 17.41
N ALA A 186 -20.15 -14.66 17.98
CA ALA A 186 -20.33 -14.53 19.42
C ALA A 186 -21.51 -15.39 19.86
N ARG A 187 -21.24 -16.33 20.77
CA ARG A 187 -22.21 -17.15 21.47
C ARG A 187 -22.80 -16.35 22.64
N PRO A 188 -24.13 -16.22 22.74
CA PRO A 188 -24.76 -15.52 23.85
C PRO A 188 -24.41 -16.18 25.19
N PRO A 189 -24.33 -15.39 26.28
CA PRO A 189 -24.23 -15.93 27.61
C PRO A 189 -25.40 -16.87 27.92
N ARG A 190 -25.13 -17.85 28.79
CA ARG A 190 -26.16 -18.76 29.30
C ARG A 190 -26.57 -18.29 30.70
N GLY A 191 -27.87 -18.38 30.98
CA GLY A 191 -28.45 -18.14 32.29
C GLY A 191 -29.49 -19.20 32.61
N TYR A 192 -29.99 -19.16 33.83
CA TYR A 192 -31.08 -20.01 34.26
C TYR A 192 -32.40 -19.27 34.09
N ALA A 193 -33.40 -19.95 33.53
CA ALA A 193 -34.76 -19.45 33.47
C ALA A 193 -35.73 -20.49 34.05
N PRO A 194 -36.74 -20.07 34.83
CA PRO A 194 -37.72 -20.99 35.37
C PRO A 194 -38.61 -21.56 34.25
N ILE A 195 -38.86 -22.86 34.32
CA ILE A 195 -39.83 -23.60 33.50
C ILE A 195 -40.97 -24.08 34.39
N GLY A 196 -42.19 -23.67 34.01
CA GLY A 196 -43.44 -24.10 34.65
C GLY A 196 -43.63 -23.58 36.08
N LYS A 197 -44.75 -23.97 36.70
CA LYS A 197 -45.13 -23.58 38.07
C LYS A 197 -44.33 -24.29 39.17
N ASN A 198 -43.46 -25.25 38.81
CA ASN A 198 -42.78 -26.15 39.75
C ASN A 198 -41.34 -25.72 40.08
N GLY A 199 -40.91 -24.52 39.69
CA GLY A 199 -39.59 -23.97 40.05
C GLY A 199 -38.39 -24.69 39.42
N ARG A 200 -38.58 -25.50 38.37
CA ARG A 200 -37.46 -26.13 37.65
C ARG A 200 -36.75 -25.10 36.78
N GLU A 201 -35.45 -24.96 36.91
CA GLU A 201 -34.66 -24.08 36.05
C GLU A 201 -34.10 -24.83 34.84
N ILE A 202 -34.15 -24.20 33.66
CA ILE A 202 -33.40 -24.64 32.49
C ILE A 202 -32.35 -23.62 32.09
N VAL A 203 -31.28 -24.12 31.47
CA VAL A 203 -30.26 -23.26 30.89
C VAL A 203 -30.78 -22.69 29.57
N VAL A 204 -30.96 -21.38 29.52
CA VAL A 204 -31.36 -20.64 28.32
C VAL A 204 -30.23 -19.74 27.83
N ASN A 205 -30.25 -19.44 26.54
CA ASN A 205 -29.38 -18.42 25.96
C ASN A 205 -30.00 -17.04 26.24
N LEU A 206 -29.25 -16.13 26.86
CA LEU A 206 -29.69 -14.77 27.21
C LEU A 206 -29.62 -13.79 26.02
N GLY A 207 -29.72 -14.29 24.79
CA GLY A 207 -29.61 -13.48 23.58
C GLY A 207 -29.48 -14.30 22.30
N ARG A 208 -29.26 -13.60 21.19
CA ARG A 208 -29.04 -14.20 19.87
C ARG A 208 -27.56 -14.21 19.51
N PRO A 209 -27.08 -15.22 18.75
CA PRO A 209 -25.74 -15.20 18.19
C PRO A 209 -25.49 -13.96 17.33
N ARG A 210 -24.25 -13.46 17.33
CA ARG A 210 -23.87 -12.25 16.59
C ARG A 210 -22.61 -12.49 15.79
N ALA A 211 -22.63 -12.20 14.49
CA ALA A 211 -21.45 -12.32 13.65
C ALA A 211 -20.37 -11.30 14.08
N LEU A 212 -19.15 -11.77 14.32
CA LEU A 212 -17.98 -10.95 14.70
C LEU A 212 -17.09 -10.70 13.51
N LEU A 213 -16.67 -11.77 12.83
CA LEU A 213 -15.91 -11.73 11.59
C LEU A 213 -16.64 -12.60 10.57
N VAL A 214 -16.93 -12.06 9.40
CA VAL A 214 -17.70 -12.73 8.36
C VAL A 214 -16.79 -13.07 7.19
N ALA A 215 -16.84 -14.32 6.72
CA ALA A 215 -16.08 -14.78 5.57
C ALA A 215 -16.75 -14.32 4.28
N ILE A 216 -15.96 -13.74 3.38
CA ILE A 216 -16.38 -13.43 2.01
C ILE A 216 -15.48 -14.16 1.01
N GLN A 217 -16.08 -14.56 -0.12
CA GLN A 217 -15.40 -15.30 -1.19
C GLN A 217 -14.50 -14.42 -2.04
N GLN A 218 -14.81 -13.12 -2.15
CA GLN A 218 -14.00 -12.15 -2.86
C GLN A 218 -14.32 -10.74 -2.36
N ALA A 219 -13.38 -9.82 -2.55
CA ALA A 219 -13.58 -8.40 -2.30
C ALA A 219 -13.13 -7.60 -3.52
N THR A 220 -13.98 -6.71 -4.00
CA THR A 220 -13.64 -5.78 -5.09
C THR A 220 -13.17 -4.46 -4.48
N TYR A 221 -11.96 -4.04 -4.85
CA TYR A 221 -11.34 -2.80 -4.42
C TYR A 221 -11.31 -1.81 -5.57
N LYS A 222 -11.58 -0.54 -5.25
CA LYS A 222 -11.33 0.57 -6.18
C LYS A 222 -9.86 1.00 -6.05
N PRO A 223 -9.14 1.28 -7.14
CA PRO A 223 -7.75 1.71 -7.12
C PRO A 223 -7.67 3.20 -6.71
N VAL A 224 -7.92 3.48 -5.43
CA VAL A 224 -8.05 4.85 -4.90
C VAL A 224 -6.78 5.69 -5.02
N MET A 225 -5.60 5.05 -5.14
CA MET A 225 -4.32 5.73 -5.20
C MET A 225 -3.91 6.07 -6.65
N GLN A 226 -4.44 5.36 -7.65
CA GLN A 226 -4.01 5.49 -9.05
C GLN A 226 -4.03 6.94 -9.57
N PRO A 227 -5.11 7.73 -9.38
CA PRO A 227 -5.16 9.10 -9.93
C PRO A 227 -4.09 10.04 -9.32
N PHE A 228 -3.78 9.84 -8.04
CA PHE A 228 -2.77 10.62 -7.32
C PHE A 228 -1.36 10.21 -7.75
N TYR A 229 -1.14 8.91 -7.94
CA TYR A 229 0.10 8.37 -8.47
C TYR A 229 0.40 8.90 -9.88
N ASP A 230 -0.56 8.83 -10.80
CA ASP A 230 -0.40 9.32 -12.18
C ASP A 230 -0.08 10.81 -12.24
N LYS A 231 -0.78 11.60 -11.40
CA LYS A 231 -0.51 13.03 -11.24
C LYS A 231 0.90 13.28 -10.73
N ALA A 232 1.39 12.49 -9.78
CA ALA A 232 2.73 12.59 -9.25
C ALA A 232 3.81 12.23 -10.30
N MET A 233 3.59 11.17 -11.08
CA MET A 233 4.51 10.76 -12.15
C MET A 233 4.59 11.84 -13.23
N ARG A 234 3.45 12.38 -13.67
CA ARG A 234 3.41 13.46 -14.67
C ARG A 234 4.18 14.68 -14.21
N LYS A 235 3.96 15.13 -12.97
CA LYS A 235 4.69 16.27 -12.36
C LYS A 235 6.20 16.03 -12.24
N ALA A 236 6.65 14.79 -12.08
CA ALA A 236 8.07 14.48 -12.05
C ALA A 236 8.69 14.61 -13.44
N VAL A 237 8.02 14.08 -14.47
CA VAL A 237 8.45 14.14 -15.87
C VAL A 237 8.46 15.58 -16.41
N GLU A 238 7.48 16.41 -16.04
CA GLU A 238 7.41 17.83 -16.43
C GLU A 238 8.65 18.67 -16.01
N ARG A 239 9.48 18.16 -15.09
CA ARG A 239 10.72 18.84 -14.65
C ARG A 239 11.90 18.67 -15.59
N ILE A 240 11.83 17.71 -16.53
CA ILE A 240 12.94 17.37 -17.43
C ILE A 240 13.51 18.59 -18.17
N PRO A 241 12.69 19.44 -18.85
CA PRO A 241 13.23 20.57 -19.59
C PRO A 241 13.98 21.57 -18.70
N ALA A 242 13.46 21.86 -17.51
CA ALA A 242 14.10 22.78 -16.56
C ALA A 242 15.44 22.22 -16.04
N GLN A 243 15.50 20.91 -15.76
CA GLN A 243 16.74 20.26 -15.31
C GLN A 243 17.80 20.20 -16.42
N MET A 244 17.41 19.79 -17.63
CA MET A 244 18.33 19.74 -18.79
C MET A 244 18.85 21.13 -19.15
N GLY A 245 18.00 22.16 -19.10
CA GLY A 245 18.40 23.55 -19.32
C GLY A 245 19.36 24.08 -18.25
N GLY A 246 19.17 23.70 -16.99
CA GLY A 246 20.11 23.99 -15.91
C GLY A 246 21.48 23.35 -16.14
N GLU A 247 21.52 22.06 -16.43
CA GLU A 247 22.78 21.34 -16.71
C GLU A 247 23.52 21.91 -17.94
N LEU A 248 22.79 22.34 -18.97
CA LEU A 248 23.40 22.99 -20.14
C LEU A 248 24.03 24.33 -19.76
N ARG A 249 23.32 25.16 -18.99
CA ARG A 249 23.82 26.45 -18.51
C ARG A 249 25.08 26.27 -17.67
N ASP A 250 25.04 25.37 -16.69
CA ASP A 250 26.19 25.08 -15.82
C ASP A 250 27.40 24.60 -16.63
N ALA A 251 27.16 23.80 -17.69
CA ALA A 251 28.22 23.31 -18.55
C ALA A 251 28.83 24.42 -19.43
N ILE A 252 28.02 25.38 -19.91
CA ILE A 252 28.48 26.58 -20.64
C ILE A 252 29.31 27.47 -19.72
N GLU A 253 28.81 27.77 -18.52
CA GLU A 253 29.50 28.61 -17.52
C GLU A 253 30.84 28.00 -17.12
N TYR A 254 30.87 26.69 -16.85
CA TYR A 254 32.11 25.97 -16.56
C TYR A 254 33.13 26.06 -17.70
N ARG A 255 32.67 25.97 -18.97
CA ARG A 255 33.55 26.11 -20.14
C ARG A 255 34.09 27.53 -20.26
N ALA A 256 33.26 28.54 -20.04
CA ALA A 256 33.68 29.94 -20.08
C ALA A 256 34.75 30.25 -19.01
N ALA A 257 34.52 29.80 -17.77
CA ALA A 257 35.46 29.98 -16.66
C ALA A 257 36.83 29.29 -16.92
N ASN A 258 36.83 28.07 -17.44
CA ASN A 258 38.07 27.32 -17.70
C ASN A 258 38.73 27.68 -19.04
N GLY A 259 37.98 28.20 -20.00
CA GLY A 259 38.49 28.75 -21.26
C GLY A 259 39.27 30.06 -21.05
N GLY A 260 38.86 30.86 -20.06
CA GLY A 260 39.57 32.07 -19.63
C GLY A 260 40.94 31.78 -19.01
N MET A 261 41.06 30.74 -18.17
CA MET A 261 42.34 30.34 -17.57
C MET A 261 43.38 29.86 -18.58
N ARG A 262 42.98 29.21 -19.68
CA ARG A 262 43.92 28.82 -20.75
C ARG A 262 44.48 30.01 -21.54
N ARG A 263 43.79 31.15 -21.57
CA ARG A 263 44.29 32.38 -22.24
C ARG A 263 45.19 33.24 -21.37
N LEU A 264 45.13 33.08 -20.04
CA LEU A 264 45.98 33.82 -19.09
C LEU A 264 47.31 33.11 -18.75
N GLY A 265 47.50 31.86 -19.18
CA GLY A 265 48.75 31.11 -19.03
C GLY A 265 49.65 31.09 -20.27
N ALA A 266 49.36 31.94 -21.26
CA ALA A 266 50.10 32.03 -22.53
C ALA A 266 50.51 33.49 -22.83
N ALA A 267 50.92 34.22 -21.79
CA ALA A 267 51.59 35.52 -21.88
C ALA A 267 52.97 35.41 -21.23
#